data_AF-A0A2D4ZWK8-F1
#
_entry.id   AF-A0A2D4ZWK8-F1
#
_cell.length_a   1.000
_cell.length_b   1.000
_cell.length_c   1.000
_cell.angle_alpha   90.00
_cell.angle_beta   90.00
_cell.angle_gamma   90.00
#
_symmetry.space_group_name_H-M   'P 1'
#
loop_
_entity.id
_entity.type
_entity.pdbx_description
1 polymer ?
#
loop_
_entity_poly.entity_id
_entity_poly.type
_entity_poly.pdbx_seq_one_letter_code
_entity_poly.pdbx_strand_id
1 'polypeptide(L)'
;MSMDGFNGELWNEFQWEAHLNEVEKKSEQLRRFIESDLKGNTPRWITLLKESLSEDDAFEAYVEEELLMDEAYFPEDEDDWEDEEEYDDEDFLFGFDEFDEFPDADEDDFDAGEEWKSLSEDFALSDNGSLDNLGLFRDARFYAVDILKWAESVPAKSQDKIFLEFVGDSLKIAAKLAGGYSFGFEQEFLGANIAYTKKALRFANQSLEMMGKLKTKSCFTRQSYAEFNSRLFELRNDIGVYIQDLRDRFNNSID
;
A
#
# COMPACT_ATOMS: atom_id res chain seq x y z
N MET A 1 10.17 34.04 8.63
CA MET A 1 9.39 33.87 7.40
C MET A 1 8.90 32.44 7.49
N SER A 2 7.62 32.25 7.85
CA SER A 2 7.06 30.92 8.06
C SER A 2 7.03 30.17 6.73
N MET A 3 7.36 28.88 6.78
CA MET A 3 7.02 27.93 5.73
C MET A 3 5.62 27.37 6.03
N ASP A 4 4.63 28.24 6.16
CA ASP A 4 3.22 27.82 6.17
C ASP A 4 2.84 27.47 4.72
N GLY A 5 3.12 26.23 4.34
CA GLY A 5 2.64 25.62 3.10
C GLY A 5 1.21 25.08 3.20
N PHE A 6 0.67 24.96 4.41
CA PHE A 6 -0.70 24.52 4.70
C PHE A 6 -1.61 25.72 4.93
N ASN A 7 -1.79 26.52 3.88
CA ASN A 7 -2.61 27.73 3.90
C ASN A 7 -4.12 27.44 3.79
N GLY A 8 -4.66 26.44 4.50
CA GLY A 8 -6.10 26.10 4.49
C GLY A 8 -6.73 25.96 3.08
N GLU A 9 -5.91 25.73 2.06
CA GLU A 9 -6.31 25.65 0.66
C GLU A 9 -6.32 24.16 0.30
N LEU A 10 -7.48 23.67 -0.14
CA LEU A 10 -7.63 22.28 -0.56
C LEU A 10 -6.68 22.00 -1.74
N TRP A 11 -5.70 21.11 -1.53
CA TRP A 11 -4.77 20.75 -2.60
C TRP A 11 -5.46 19.89 -3.66
N ASN A 12 -5.24 20.23 -4.92
CA ASN A 12 -5.71 19.39 -6.02
C ASN A 12 -4.78 18.18 -6.24
N GLU A 13 -5.27 17.20 -7.02
CA GLU A 13 -4.56 15.96 -7.36
C GLU A 13 -3.12 16.19 -7.86
N PHE A 14 -2.88 17.24 -8.66
CA PHE A 14 -1.55 17.51 -9.22
C PHE A 14 -0.56 18.03 -8.18
N GLN A 15 -1.05 18.80 -7.20
CA GLN A 15 -0.22 19.29 -6.09
C GLN A 15 0.21 18.13 -5.19
N TRP A 16 -0.75 17.27 -4.82
CA TRP A 16 -0.47 16.05 -4.06
C TRP A 16 0.51 15.14 -4.79
N GLU A 17 0.30 14.90 -6.08
CA GLU A 17 1.21 14.07 -6.87
C GLU A 17 2.63 14.67 -6.93
N ALA A 18 2.77 15.99 -7.11
CA ALA A 18 4.07 16.65 -7.15
C ALA A 18 4.80 16.52 -5.81
N HIS A 19 4.10 16.79 -4.70
CA HIS A 19 4.64 16.67 -3.35
C HIS A 19 5.10 15.23 -3.05
N LEU A 20 4.23 14.26 -3.27
CA LEU A 20 4.52 12.85 -3.00
C LEU A 20 5.62 12.27 -3.89
N ASN A 21 5.80 12.78 -5.11
CA ASN A 21 6.94 12.39 -5.95
C ASN A 21 8.27 12.95 -5.43
N GLU A 22 8.26 14.14 -4.80
CA GLU A 22 9.44 14.71 -4.17
C GLU A 22 9.84 13.92 -2.91
N VAL A 23 8.83 13.58 -2.09
CA VAL A 23 8.94 12.73 -0.90
C VAL A 23 9.58 11.38 -1.27
N GLU A 24 9.01 10.65 -2.22
CA GLU A 24 9.54 9.35 -2.65
C GLU A 24 10.96 9.44 -3.21
N LYS A 25 11.29 10.51 -3.93
CA LYS A 25 12.65 10.67 -4.46
C LYS A 25 13.68 10.79 -3.32
N LYS A 26 13.29 11.35 -2.18
CA LYS A 26 14.13 11.43 -0.98
C LYS A 26 14.14 10.08 -0.24
N SER A 27 12.99 9.41 -0.14
CA SER A 27 12.89 8.05 0.39
C SER A 27 13.76 7.06 -0.40
N GLU A 28 13.76 7.09 -1.73
CA GLU A 28 14.64 6.25 -2.55
C GLU A 28 16.14 6.52 -2.32
N GLN A 29 16.51 7.78 -2.02
CA GLN A 29 17.90 8.12 -1.69
C GLN A 29 18.30 7.56 -0.33
N LEU A 30 17.39 7.65 0.65
CA LEU A 30 17.58 7.07 1.97
C LEU A 30 17.63 5.54 1.89
N ARG A 31 16.72 4.92 1.15
CA ARG A 31 16.72 3.48 0.87
C ARG A 31 18.03 3.02 0.26
N ARG A 32 18.56 3.73 -0.74
CA ARG A 32 19.89 3.45 -1.31
C ARG A 32 21.03 3.63 -0.31
N PHE A 33 20.86 4.48 0.70
CA PHE A 33 21.85 4.71 1.75
C PHE A 33 21.78 3.61 2.83
N ILE A 34 20.59 3.24 3.29
CA ILE A 34 20.35 2.18 4.29
C ILE A 34 20.60 0.79 3.70
N GLU A 35 20.03 0.50 2.52
CA GLU A 35 20.23 -0.75 1.78
C GLU A 35 21.58 -0.82 1.06
N SER A 36 22.52 0.10 1.33
CA SER A 36 23.91 -0.03 0.87
C SER A 36 24.66 -1.15 1.60
N ASP A 37 24.05 -2.34 1.64
CA ASP A 37 24.68 -3.57 2.07
C ASP A 37 25.87 -3.88 1.16
N LEU A 38 26.99 -4.26 1.78
CA LEU A 38 28.31 -4.50 1.18
C LEU A 38 28.33 -5.64 0.13
N LYS A 39 27.19 -6.30 -0.14
CA LYS A 39 26.98 -7.36 -1.15
C LYS A 39 26.05 -6.99 -2.29
N GLY A 40 25.59 -5.73 -2.34
CA GLY A 40 24.60 -5.14 -3.25
C GLY A 40 24.27 -5.94 -4.52
N ASN A 41 23.13 -6.64 -4.51
CA ASN A 41 22.29 -6.95 -5.69
C ASN A 41 21.00 -7.74 -5.36
N THR A 42 20.67 -8.00 -4.09
CA THR A 42 19.52 -8.85 -3.72
C THR A 42 18.34 -7.95 -3.35
N PRO A 43 17.20 -8.00 -4.06
CA PRO A 43 16.00 -7.24 -3.70
C PRO A 43 15.49 -7.55 -2.29
N ARG A 44 14.96 -6.54 -1.57
CA ARG A 44 14.47 -6.67 -0.19
C ARG A 44 13.43 -7.78 -0.02
N TRP A 45 12.51 -7.95 -0.98
CA TRP A 45 11.49 -9.02 -0.94
C TRP A 45 12.08 -10.44 -0.87
N ILE A 46 13.29 -10.67 -1.42
CA ILE A 46 13.98 -11.97 -1.29
C ILE A 46 14.46 -12.19 0.14
N THR A 47 14.87 -11.12 0.82
CA THR A 47 15.30 -11.18 2.21
C THR A 47 14.10 -11.42 3.13
N LEU A 48 13.00 -10.70 2.91
CA LEU A 48 11.75 -10.88 3.65
C LEU A 48 11.19 -12.31 3.53
N LEU A 49 11.23 -12.91 2.34
CA LEU A 49 10.83 -14.32 2.15
C LEU A 49 11.66 -15.30 3.00
N LYS A 50 12.92 -14.97 3.32
CA LYS A 50 13.77 -15.84 4.16
C LYS A 50 13.60 -15.59 5.65
N GLU A 51 13.18 -14.39 6.02
CA GLU A 51 12.96 -13.96 7.39
C GLU A 51 11.56 -14.38 7.89
N SER A 52 10.60 -14.52 6.98
CA SER A 52 9.19 -14.77 7.28
C SER A 52 8.82 -16.25 7.32
N LEU A 53 7.71 -16.58 8.00
CA LEU A 53 7.20 -17.96 8.10
C LEU A 53 6.37 -18.37 6.89
N SER A 54 5.69 -17.40 6.26
CA SER A 54 4.85 -17.60 5.07
C SER A 54 5.07 -16.48 4.04
N GLU A 55 4.65 -16.71 2.79
CA GLU A 55 4.71 -15.68 1.75
C GLU A 55 3.69 -14.55 1.99
N ASP A 56 2.68 -14.81 2.81
CA ASP A 56 1.69 -13.81 3.23
C ASP A 56 2.33 -12.87 4.27
N ASP A 57 2.97 -13.43 5.31
CA ASP A 57 3.74 -12.68 6.30
C ASP A 57 4.86 -11.85 5.63
N ALA A 58 5.54 -12.44 4.64
CA ALA A 58 6.59 -11.75 3.89
C ALA A 58 6.05 -10.56 3.08
N PHE A 59 4.80 -10.67 2.61
CA PHE A 59 4.13 -9.61 1.89
C PHE A 59 3.62 -8.53 2.85
N GLU A 60 3.06 -8.90 4.00
CA GLU A 60 2.63 -7.95 5.04
C GLU A 60 3.81 -7.11 5.53
N ALA A 61 4.92 -7.76 5.90
CA ALA A 61 6.16 -7.07 6.27
C ALA A 61 6.71 -6.18 5.14
N TYR A 62 6.53 -6.57 3.88
CA TYR A 62 6.90 -5.72 2.74
C TYR A 62 6.04 -4.45 2.69
N VAL A 63 4.73 -4.57 2.89
CA VAL A 63 3.82 -3.41 2.90
C VAL A 63 4.15 -2.48 4.05
N GLU A 64 4.33 -3.02 5.26
CA GLU A 64 4.71 -2.24 6.45
C GLU A 64 6.02 -1.47 6.24
N GLU A 65 7.08 -2.13 5.73
CA GLU A 65 8.34 -1.46 5.44
C GLU A 65 8.19 -0.35 4.39
N GLU A 66 7.38 -0.56 3.34
CA GLU A 66 7.12 0.47 2.34
C GLU A 66 6.36 1.67 2.95
N LEU A 67 5.35 1.41 3.79
CA LEU A 67 4.58 2.45 4.46
C LEU A 67 5.46 3.25 5.42
N LEU A 68 6.27 2.59 6.24
CA LEU A 68 7.18 3.26 7.17
C LEU A 68 8.21 4.16 6.45
N MET A 69 8.70 3.71 5.29
CA MET A 69 9.62 4.51 4.46
C MET A 69 8.95 5.72 3.79
N ASP A 70 7.65 5.63 3.53
CA ASP A 70 6.85 6.73 3.01
C ASP A 70 6.42 7.68 4.15
N GLU A 71 6.16 7.15 5.36
CA GLU A 71 5.74 7.86 6.58
C GLU A 71 6.88 8.64 7.23
N ALA A 72 8.09 8.09 7.33
CA ALA A 72 9.27 8.74 7.94
C ALA A 72 9.68 10.07 7.27
N TYR A 73 8.97 10.49 6.23
CA TYR A 73 9.16 11.74 5.51
C TYR A 73 7.99 12.72 5.66
N PHE A 74 6.85 12.31 6.22
CA PHE A 74 5.92 13.24 6.87
C PHE A 74 6.52 13.50 8.25
N PRO A 75 7.29 14.57 8.47
CA PRO A 75 7.54 14.97 9.84
C PRO A 75 6.15 15.16 10.45
N GLU A 76 5.77 14.30 11.40
CA GLU A 76 4.83 14.73 12.43
C GLU A 76 5.29 16.13 12.81
N ASP A 77 4.39 17.11 12.70
CA ASP A 77 4.71 18.51 12.90
C ASP A 77 5.63 18.64 14.13
N GLU A 78 6.92 18.92 13.87
CA GLU A 78 7.99 19.00 14.89
C GLU A 78 7.81 20.23 15.82
N ASP A 79 6.58 20.69 16.04
CA ASP A 79 6.23 21.90 16.79
C ASP A 79 5.17 21.67 17.90
N ASP A 80 4.74 20.43 18.19
CA ASP A 80 3.88 20.11 19.38
C ASP A 80 4.63 19.33 20.49
N TRP A 81 5.97 19.38 20.51
CA TRP A 81 6.82 18.82 21.57
C TRP A 81 7.22 19.84 22.66
N GLU A 82 6.36 20.79 23.00
CA GLU A 82 6.48 21.58 24.24
C GLU A 82 5.13 21.60 25.00
N ASP A 83 4.79 20.49 25.65
CA ASP A 83 4.63 20.47 27.11
C ASP A 83 4.50 19.02 27.60
N GLU A 84 5.50 18.60 28.38
CA GLU A 84 5.59 17.32 29.07
C GLU A 84 4.32 17.02 29.90
N GLU A 85 3.50 16.07 29.47
CA GLU A 85 2.88 15.12 30.39
C GLU A 85 3.24 13.70 29.95
N GLU A 86 4.13 13.10 30.74
CA GLU A 86 4.58 11.71 30.72
C GLU A 86 3.37 10.76 30.67
N TYR A 87 3.03 10.27 29.47
CA TYR A 87 2.18 9.11 29.26
C TYR A 87 2.95 8.05 28.47
N ASP A 88 2.83 6.83 28.96
CA ASP A 88 3.61 5.63 28.68
C ASP A 88 3.74 5.31 27.18
N ASP A 89 4.89 4.74 26.83
CA ASP A 89 5.16 4.13 25.53
C ASP A 89 4.08 3.06 25.20
N GLU A 90 3.75 2.92 23.91
CA GLU A 90 2.85 1.93 23.28
C GLU A 90 1.45 2.44 22.90
N ASP A 91 1.30 3.21 21.79
CA ASP A 91 0.04 3.24 20.98
C ASP A 91 0.13 4.16 19.72
N PHE A 92 1.07 3.91 18.79
CA PHE A 92 1.11 4.68 17.54
C PHE A 92 1.16 3.88 16.23
N LEU A 93 0.98 2.54 16.21
CA LEU A 93 0.96 1.89 14.89
C LEU A 93 0.12 0.62 14.70
N PHE A 94 -0.47 0.02 15.73
CA PHE A 94 -1.34 -1.15 15.56
C PHE A 94 -2.42 -1.20 16.65
N GLY A 95 -3.53 -0.49 16.43
CA GLY A 95 -4.72 -0.59 17.28
C GLY A 95 -5.56 -1.83 16.98
N PHE A 96 -4.99 -3.03 17.18
CA PHE A 96 -5.75 -4.27 17.29
C PHE A 96 -5.34 -5.02 18.57
N ASP A 97 -6.14 -4.76 19.61
CA ASP A 97 -6.52 -5.63 20.74
C ASP A 97 -5.57 -5.76 21.96
N GLU A 98 -6.01 -5.29 23.15
CA GLU A 98 -6.36 -6.15 24.32
C GLU A 98 -6.75 -5.32 25.60
N PHE A 99 -8.07 -5.09 25.77
CA PHE A 99 -8.95 -5.16 26.97
C PHE A 99 -8.64 -4.63 28.41
N ASP A 100 -9.76 -4.26 29.09
CA ASP A 100 -10.06 -3.91 30.51
C ASP A 100 -9.79 -2.46 30.98
N GLU A 101 -10.71 -1.67 31.60
CA GLU A 101 -11.79 -2.01 32.54
C GLU A 101 -12.77 -0.79 32.67
N PHE A 102 -14.04 -0.90 32.25
CA PHE A 102 -15.13 0.00 32.68
C PHE A 102 -16.32 -0.83 33.20
N PRO A 103 -16.94 -0.46 34.34
CA PRO A 103 -17.87 -1.33 35.05
C PRO A 103 -19.29 -1.27 34.46
N ASP A 104 -19.86 -2.46 34.23
CA ASP A 104 -21.29 -2.78 34.16
C ASP A 104 -22.21 -1.73 33.50
N ALA A 105 -22.22 -1.72 32.17
CA ALA A 105 -23.42 -1.38 31.41
C ALA A 105 -23.76 -2.57 30.51
N ASP A 106 -24.87 -3.25 30.79
CA ASP A 106 -25.45 -4.26 29.91
C ASP A 106 -25.77 -3.64 28.53
N GLU A 107 -24.82 -3.68 27.59
CA GLU A 107 -24.94 -3.22 26.18
C GLU A 107 -24.83 -4.37 25.16
N ASP A 108 -25.08 -5.61 25.59
CA ASP A 108 -24.87 -6.84 24.79
C ASP A 108 -25.88 -7.10 23.65
N ASP A 109 -26.65 -6.11 23.17
CA ASP A 109 -27.71 -6.38 22.17
C ASP A 109 -27.95 -5.29 21.11
N PHE A 110 -27.07 -4.29 20.95
CA PHE A 110 -27.24 -3.23 19.94
C PHE A 110 -26.36 -3.33 18.68
N ASP A 111 -25.28 -4.14 18.69
CA ASP A 111 -24.36 -4.30 17.53
C ASP A 111 -24.43 -5.67 16.84
N ALA A 112 -25.21 -6.62 17.37
CA ALA A 112 -25.40 -7.93 16.77
C ALA A 112 -26.31 -7.84 15.53
N GLY A 113 -25.75 -7.44 14.39
CA GLY A 113 -26.47 -7.33 13.11
C GLY A 113 -25.89 -6.31 12.13
N GLU A 114 -24.92 -5.49 12.55
CA GLU A 114 -24.25 -4.51 11.68
C GLU A 114 -23.02 -5.06 10.97
N GLU A 115 -22.58 -6.28 11.29
CA GLU A 115 -21.49 -7.00 10.62
C GLU A 115 -21.67 -7.08 9.10
N TRP A 116 -22.91 -7.01 8.59
CA TRP A 116 -23.15 -7.04 7.16
C TRP A 116 -22.77 -5.74 6.45
N LYS A 117 -22.69 -4.61 7.18
CA LYS A 117 -22.26 -3.31 6.64
C LYS A 117 -20.77 -3.31 6.33
N SER A 118 -19.95 -4.01 7.12
CA SER A 118 -18.50 -4.11 6.88
C SER A 118 -18.15 -4.86 5.58
N LEU A 119 -19.10 -5.67 5.07
CA LEU A 119 -18.96 -6.32 3.76
C LEU A 119 -19.30 -5.40 2.58
N SER A 120 -19.81 -4.19 2.81
CA SER A 120 -20.13 -3.25 1.74
C SER A 120 -18.90 -2.44 1.33
N GLU A 121 -18.76 -2.24 0.03
CA GLU A 121 -17.68 -1.42 -0.56
C GLU A 121 -17.78 0.05 -0.09
N ASP A 122 -18.99 0.54 0.18
CA ASP A 122 -19.20 1.88 0.74
C ASP A 122 -18.63 2.02 2.16
N PHE A 123 -18.72 0.98 2.99
CA PHE A 123 -18.13 0.97 4.34
C PHE A 123 -16.60 0.80 4.28
N ALA A 124 -16.10 -0.05 3.37
CA ALA A 124 -14.67 -0.16 3.11
C ALA A 124 -14.05 1.15 2.62
N LEU A 125 -14.84 2.02 1.99
CA LEU A 125 -14.41 3.33 1.53
C LEU A 125 -14.82 4.46 2.49
N SER A 126 -14.95 4.14 3.77
CA SER A 126 -15.17 5.08 4.87
C SER A 126 -13.97 5.04 5.82
N ASP A 127 -13.80 6.06 6.65
CA ASP A 127 -12.68 6.12 7.60
C ASP A 127 -12.76 5.04 8.69
N ASN A 128 -13.94 4.42 8.87
CA ASN A 128 -14.15 3.27 9.76
C ASN A 128 -14.02 1.91 9.05
N GLY A 129 -13.70 1.91 7.76
CA GLY A 129 -13.47 0.71 6.97
C GLY A 129 -12.10 0.10 7.27
N SER A 130 -12.01 -1.23 7.18
CA SER A 130 -10.71 -1.90 7.13
C SER A 130 -10.24 -2.03 5.67
N LEU A 131 -8.94 -1.84 5.45
CA LEU A 131 -8.28 -2.05 4.16
C LEU A 131 -8.55 -3.47 3.61
N ASP A 132 -8.69 -4.47 4.49
CA ASP A 132 -8.99 -5.86 4.10
C ASP A 132 -10.39 -6.03 3.50
N ASN A 133 -11.31 -5.09 3.77
CA ASN A 133 -12.64 -5.06 3.19
C ASN A 133 -12.65 -4.40 1.79
N LEU A 134 -11.57 -3.68 1.41
CA LEU A 134 -11.43 -3.16 0.05
C LEU A 134 -11.12 -4.31 -0.90
N GLY A 135 -12.13 -4.73 -1.68
CA GLY A 135 -12.02 -5.84 -2.62
C GLY A 135 -10.82 -5.72 -3.57
N LEU A 136 -10.54 -4.49 -4.04
CA LEU A 136 -9.38 -4.19 -4.88
C LEU A 136 -8.04 -4.50 -4.19
N PHE A 137 -7.89 -4.11 -2.92
CA PHE A 137 -6.66 -4.38 -2.18
C PHE A 137 -6.49 -5.88 -1.94
N ARG A 138 -7.57 -6.57 -1.56
CA ARG A 138 -7.55 -8.03 -1.37
C ARG A 138 -7.10 -8.75 -2.65
N ASP A 139 -7.62 -8.36 -3.80
CA ASP A 139 -7.24 -8.96 -5.09
C ASP A 139 -5.77 -8.65 -5.43
N ALA A 140 -5.28 -7.45 -5.11
CA ALA A 140 -3.88 -7.07 -5.26
C ALA A 140 -2.96 -7.87 -4.32
N ARG A 141 -3.34 -8.06 -3.05
CA ARG A 141 -2.63 -8.88 -2.06
C ARG A 141 -2.54 -10.33 -2.53
N PHE A 142 -3.67 -10.94 -2.91
CA PHE A 142 -3.64 -12.32 -3.41
C PHE A 142 -2.79 -12.47 -4.67
N TYR A 143 -2.79 -11.48 -5.56
CA TYR A 143 -1.89 -11.45 -6.70
C TYR A 143 -0.42 -11.40 -6.26
N ALA A 144 -0.05 -10.50 -5.34
CA ALA A 144 1.29 -10.33 -4.83
C ALA A 144 1.82 -11.61 -4.15
N VAL A 145 1.02 -12.23 -3.27
CA VAL A 145 1.37 -13.48 -2.57
C VAL A 145 1.57 -14.63 -3.56
N ASP A 146 0.71 -14.76 -4.57
CA ASP A 146 0.88 -15.80 -5.59
C ASP A 146 2.13 -15.57 -6.45
N ILE A 147 2.50 -14.30 -6.69
CA ILE A 147 3.75 -13.95 -7.36
C ILE A 147 4.96 -14.31 -6.50
N LEU A 148 4.92 -14.10 -5.18
CA LEU A 148 5.97 -14.53 -4.26
C LEU A 148 6.15 -16.04 -4.25
N LYS A 149 5.05 -16.80 -4.10
CA LYS A 149 5.03 -18.27 -4.19
C LYS A 149 5.61 -18.77 -5.51
N TRP A 150 5.21 -18.15 -6.61
CA TRP A 150 5.79 -18.46 -7.91
C TRP A 150 7.29 -18.12 -7.95
N ALA A 151 7.70 -16.98 -7.40
CA ALA A 151 9.08 -16.53 -7.44
C ALA A 151 10.04 -17.47 -6.68
N GLU A 152 9.60 -18.02 -5.55
CA GLU A 152 10.34 -19.06 -4.80
C GLU A 152 10.51 -20.35 -5.58
N SER A 153 9.51 -20.73 -6.39
CA SER A 153 9.59 -21.92 -7.24
C SER A 153 10.59 -21.78 -8.40
N VAL A 154 10.97 -20.54 -8.77
CA VAL A 154 11.88 -20.26 -9.88
C VAL A 154 13.34 -20.35 -9.41
N PRO A 155 14.18 -21.19 -10.04
CA PRO A 155 15.58 -21.33 -9.65
C PRO A 155 16.33 -19.99 -9.74
N ALA A 156 17.19 -19.70 -8.75
CA ALA A 156 17.97 -18.45 -8.69
C ALA A 156 18.78 -18.14 -9.97
N LYS A 157 19.19 -19.15 -10.73
CA LYS A 157 19.90 -18.97 -12.02
C LYS A 157 19.03 -18.37 -13.14
N SER A 158 17.71 -18.44 -12.99
CA SER A 158 16.72 -17.93 -13.93
C SER A 158 16.10 -16.60 -13.50
N GLN A 159 16.46 -16.10 -12.31
CA GLN A 159 16.02 -14.83 -11.76
C GLN A 159 16.92 -13.70 -12.28
N ASP A 160 16.70 -13.30 -13.52
CA ASP A 160 17.42 -12.16 -14.10
C ASP A 160 16.80 -10.81 -13.69
N LYS A 161 17.43 -9.71 -14.08
CA LYS A 161 17.00 -8.36 -13.67
C LYS A 161 15.53 -8.08 -13.96
N ILE A 162 15.03 -8.45 -15.15
CA ILE A 162 13.62 -8.23 -15.53
C ILE A 162 12.69 -9.05 -14.64
N PHE A 163 13.07 -10.27 -14.27
CA PHE A 163 12.28 -11.08 -13.33
C PHE A 163 12.23 -10.42 -11.95
N LEU A 164 13.38 -9.98 -11.43
CA LEU A 164 13.47 -9.35 -10.11
C LEU A 164 12.66 -8.04 -10.05
N GLU A 165 12.73 -7.22 -11.10
CA GLU A 165 11.94 -6.00 -11.26
C GLU A 165 10.45 -6.32 -11.35
N PHE A 166 10.05 -7.35 -12.10
CA PHE A 166 8.65 -7.77 -12.21
C PHE A 166 8.04 -8.20 -10.87
N VAL A 167 8.76 -9.01 -10.10
CA VAL A 167 8.28 -9.42 -8.78
C VAL A 167 8.14 -8.19 -7.89
N GLY A 168 9.18 -7.34 -7.80
CA GLY A 168 9.14 -6.13 -6.98
C GLY A 168 8.01 -5.17 -7.36
N ASP A 169 7.83 -4.88 -8.64
CA ASP A 169 6.76 -4.00 -9.11
C ASP A 169 5.37 -4.60 -8.85
N SER A 170 5.23 -5.93 -8.89
CA SER A 170 3.97 -6.60 -8.55
C SER A 170 3.58 -6.39 -7.09
N LEU A 171 4.55 -6.42 -6.16
CA LEU A 171 4.29 -6.15 -4.73
C LEU A 171 3.93 -4.69 -4.48
N LYS A 172 4.61 -3.77 -5.18
CA LYS A 172 4.36 -2.32 -5.06
C LYS A 172 2.94 -1.91 -5.46
N ILE A 173 2.24 -2.70 -6.28
CA ILE A 173 0.85 -2.41 -6.62
C ILE A 173 0.01 -2.38 -5.33
N ALA A 174 0.08 -3.44 -4.54
CA ALA A 174 -0.70 -3.55 -3.32
C ALA A 174 -0.17 -2.62 -2.21
N ALA A 175 1.15 -2.47 -2.08
CA ALA A 175 1.73 -1.52 -1.12
C ALA A 175 1.28 -0.06 -1.38
N LYS A 176 1.22 0.37 -2.66
CA LYS A 176 0.74 1.71 -3.00
C LYS A 176 -0.77 1.86 -2.87
N LEU A 177 -1.56 0.78 -2.97
CA LEU A 177 -2.98 0.82 -2.62
C LEU A 177 -3.17 1.00 -1.11
N ALA A 178 -2.40 0.25 -0.29
CA ALA A 178 -2.41 0.41 1.16
C ALA A 178 -2.02 1.83 1.58
N GLY A 179 -0.93 2.36 1.00
CA GLY A 179 -0.49 3.73 1.29
C GLY A 179 -1.45 4.81 0.80
N GLY A 180 -2.25 4.54 -0.25
CA GLY A 180 -3.33 5.44 -0.64
C GLY A 180 -4.47 5.41 0.37
N TYR A 181 -4.85 4.21 0.79
CA TYR A 181 -5.91 3.98 1.78
C TYR A 181 -5.59 4.61 3.14
N SER A 182 -4.33 4.56 3.60
CA SER A 182 -3.92 5.11 4.89
C SER A 182 -4.08 6.62 5.01
N PHE A 183 -4.14 7.36 3.90
CA PHE A 183 -4.50 8.79 3.92
C PHE A 183 -5.98 9.04 4.22
N GLY A 184 -6.84 8.02 4.14
CA GLY A 184 -8.27 8.13 4.38
C GLY A 184 -9.06 8.68 3.19
N PHE A 185 -10.32 9.04 3.48
CA PHE A 185 -11.29 9.49 2.48
C PHE A 185 -11.78 10.92 2.68
N GLU A 186 -11.25 11.62 3.68
CA GLU A 186 -11.51 13.04 3.89
C GLU A 186 -11.05 13.88 2.69
N GLN A 187 -11.79 14.94 2.41
CA GLN A 187 -11.61 15.73 1.19
C GLN A 187 -10.19 16.30 1.03
N GLU A 188 -9.55 16.68 2.14
CA GLU A 188 -8.20 17.24 2.15
C GLU A 188 -7.11 16.20 1.82
N PHE A 189 -7.32 14.94 2.19
CA PHE A 189 -6.38 13.84 1.98
C PHE A 189 -6.71 12.96 0.77
N LEU A 190 -7.92 13.06 0.22
CA LEU A 190 -8.36 12.25 -0.91
C LEU A 190 -7.48 12.45 -2.16
N GLY A 191 -6.87 13.63 -2.32
CA GLY A 191 -5.89 13.88 -3.37
C GLY A 191 -4.59 13.06 -3.21
N ALA A 192 -4.16 12.79 -1.97
CA ALA A 192 -3.03 11.91 -1.66
C ALA A 192 -3.38 10.44 -1.98
N ASN A 193 -4.58 10.00 -1.58
CA ASN A 193 -5.11 8.67 -1.89
C ASN A 193 -5.16 8.42 -3.41
N ILE A 194 -5.69 9.36 -4.18
CA ILE A 194 -5.69 9.31 -5.66
C ILE A 194 -4.26 9.22 -6.22
N ALA A 195 -3.33 10.03 -5.70
CA ALA A 195 -1.94 10.04 -6.16
C ALA A 195 -1.24 8.69 -5.93
N TYR A 196 -1.42 8.07 -4.77
CA TYR A 196 -0.88 6.73 -4.48
C TYR A 196 -1.53 5.63 -5.33
N THR A 197 -2.85 5.68 -5.50
CA THR A 197 -3.57 4.74 -6.38
C THR A 197 -3.09 4.87 -7.84
N LYS A 198 -2.77 6.08 -8.30
CA LYS A 198 -2.13 6.29 -9.62
C LYS A 198 -0.73 5.68 -9.70
N LYS A 199 0.04 5.65 -8.62
CA LYS A 199 1.33 4.95 -8.58
C LYS A 199 1.14 3.44 -8.66
N ALA A 200 0.16 2.87 -7.95
CA ALA A 200 -0.22 1.47 -8.11
C ALA A 200 -0.55 1.14 -9.58
N LEU A 201 -1.33 2.00 -10.26
CA LEU A 201 -1.63 1.85 -11.68
C LEU A 201 -0.38 1.90 -12.57
N ARG A 202 0.61 2.75 -12.26
CA ARG A 202 1.88 2.81 -12.99
C ARG A 202 2.64 1.48 -12.87
N PHE A 203 2.77 0.95 -11.65
CA PHE A 203 3.42 -0.34 -11.41
C PHE A 203 2.69 -1.51 -12.10
N ALA A 204 1.35 -1.49 -12.12
CA ALA A 204 0.58 -2.49 -12.84
C ALA A 204 0.84 -2.46 -14.37
N ASN A 205 0.89 -1.26 -14.97
CA ASN A 205 1.24 -1.12 -16.39
C ASN A 205 2.69 -1.55 -16.68
N GLN A 206 3.63 -1.19 -15.81
CA GLN A 206 5.04 -1.59 -15.95
C GLN A 206 5.19 -3.12 -15.84
N SER A 207 4.47 -3.74 -14.89
CA SER A 207 4.43 -5.18 -14.70
C SER A 207 3.87 -5.91 -15.92
N LEU A 208 2.83 -5.37 -16.57
CA LEU A 208 2.30 -5.93 -17.83
C LEU A 208 3.34 -5.85 -18.97
N GLU A 209 4.07 -4.75 -19.08
CA GLU A 209 5.14 -4.61 -20.07
C GLU A 209 6.25 -5.65 -19.83
N MET A 210 6.65 -5.84 -18.57
CA MET A 210 7.64 -6.84 -18.19
C MET A 210 7.13 -8.26 -18.40
N MET A 211 5.86 -8.52 -18.16
CA MET A 211 5.23 -9.81 -18.46
C MET A 211 5.36 -10.14 -19.95
N GLY A 212 5.20 -9.15 -20.83
CA GLY A 212 5.50 -9.28 -22.27
C GLY A 212 6.94 -9.74 -22.54
N LYS A 213 7.92 -9.20 -21.80
CA LYS A 213 9.35 -9.57 -21.90
C LYS A 213 9.66 -10.94 -21.28
N LEU A 214 8.92 -11.34 -20.24
CA LEU A 214 9.08 -12.65 -19.57
C LEU A 214 8.45 -13.80 -20.35
N LYS A 215 7.50 -13.53 -21.26
CA LYS A 215 6.81 -14.55 -22.07
C LYS A 215 7.74 -15.53 -22.80
N THR A 216 8.91 -15.04 -23.26
CA THR A 216 9.88 -15.85 -24.01
C THR A 216 10.85 -16.61 -23.12
N LYS A 217 10.80 -16.39 -21.80
CA LYS A 217 11.67 -17.04 -20.83
C LYS A 217 11.07 -18.33 -20.31
N SER A 218 11.94 -19.22 -19.82
CA SER A 218 11.55 -20.53 -19.29
C SER A 218 10.98 -20.51 -17.87
N CYS A 219 10.74 -19.33 -17.29
CA CYS A 219 10.19 -19.18 -15.94
C CYS A 219 8.67 -19.42 -15.88
N PHE A 220 7.99 -19.45 -17.02
CA PHE A 220 6.56 -19.70 -17.10
C PHE A 220 6.23 -20.94 -17.94
N THR A 221 5.17 -21.63 -17.53
CA THR A 221 4.39 -22.47 -18.44
C THR A 221 3.42 -21.58 -19.21
N ARG A 222 2.91 -22.03 -20.36
CA ARG A 222 1.92 -21.26 -21.11
C ARG A 222 0.65 -20.96 -20.29
N GLN A 223 0.25 -21.90 -19.43
CA GLN A 223 -0.93 -21.76 -18.58
C GLN A 223 -0.68 -20.73 -17.48
N SER A 224 0.40 -20.88 -16.71
CA SER A 224 0.72 -19.94 -15.63
C SER A 224 0.97 -18.52 -16.15
N TYR A 225 1.62 -18.38 -17.30
CA TYR A 225 1.76 -17.07 -17.96
C TYR A 225 0.40 -16.43 -18.26
N ALA A 226 -0.52 -17.18 -18.86
CA ALA A 226 -1.83 -16.66 -19.24
C ALA A 226 -2.65 -16.26 -18.00
N GLU A 227 -2.58 -17.05 -16.95
CA GLU A 227 -3.26 -16.80 -15.68
C GLU A 227 -2.77 -15.52 -15.00
N PHE A 228 -1.46 -15.42 -14.74
CA PHE A 228 -0.88 -14.22 -14.10
C PHE A 228 -1.06 -12.97 -14.96
N ASN A 229 -0.93 -13.08 -16.27
CA ASN A 229 -1.13 -11.93 -17.16
C ASN A 229 -2.60 -11.50 -17.20
N SER A 230 -3.55 -12.44 -17.14
CA SER A 230 -4.98 -12.11 -17.11
C SER A 230 -5.36 -11.43 -15.79
N ARG A 231 -4.93 -11.98 -14.65
CA ARG A 231 -5.20 -11.38 -13.33
C ARG A 231 -4.62 -9.98 -13.20
N LEU A 232 -3.38 -9.78 -13.65
CA LEU A 232 -2.75 -8.45 -13.63
C LEU A 232 -3.46 -7.46 -14.56
N PHE A 233 -3.98 -7.92 -15.68
CA PHE A 233 -4.72 -7.08 -16.62
C PHE A 233 -6.05 -6.60 -16.03
N GLU A 234 -6.81 -7.50 -15.38
CA GLU A 234 -8.05 -7.13 -14.67
C GLU A 234 -7.74 -6.20 -13.50
N LEU A 235 -6.78 -6.56 -12.63
CA LEU A 235 -6.37 -5.73 -11.50
C LEU A 235 -5.99 -4.30 -11.95
N ARG A 236 -5.26 -4.17 -13.06
CA ARG A 236 -4.92 -2.87 -13.65
C ARG A 236 -6.16 -2.07 -14.06
N ASN A 237 -7.18 -2.73 -14.61
CA ASN A 237 -8.42 -2.05 -15.00
C ASN A 237 -9.23 -1.62 -13.77
N ASP A 238 -9.31 -2.48 -12.76
CA ASP A 238 -10.03 -2.20 -11.52
C ASP A 238 -9.40 -1.02 -10.77
N ILE A 239 -8.06 -0.95 -10.70
CA ILE A 239 -7.35 0.24 -10.19
C ILE A 239 -7.74 1.50 -11.00
N GLY A 240 -7.88 1.38 -12.32
CA GLY A 240 -8.28 2.49 -13.19
C GLY A 240 -9.69 3.00 -12.92
N VAL A 241 -10.62 2.09 -12.62
CA VAL A 241 -12.00 2.41 -12.21
C VAL A 241 -11.99 3.07 -10.84
N TYR A 242 -11.28 2.49 -9.87
CA TYR A 242 -11.18 3.00 -8.51
C TYR A 242 -10.65 4.45 -8.44
N ILE A 243 -9.69 4.81 -9.31
CA ILE A 243 -9.23 6.21 -9.45
C ILE A 243 -10.36 7.15 -9.88
N GLN A 244 -11.27 6.72 -10.76
CA GLN A 244 -12.41 7.55 -11.14
C GLN A 244 -13.39 7.67 -9.97
N ASP A 245 -13.65 6.60 -9.23
CA ASP A 245 -14.55 6.64 -8.07
C ASP A 245 -14.03 7.61 -7.00
N LEU A 246 -12.72 7.60 -6.73
CA LEU A 246 -12.08 8.57 -5.82
C LEU A 246 -12.19 10.02 -6.33
N ARG A 247 -12.04 10.25 -7.64
CA ARG A 247 -12.20 11.59 -8.24
C ARG A 247 -13.63 12.07 -8.19
N ASP A 248 -14.59 11.19 -8.42
CA ASP A 248 -16.00 11.52 -8.33
C ASP A 248 -16.36 11.89 -6.89
N ARG A 249 -15.84 11.17 -5.90
CA ARG A 249 -15.93 11.53 -4.47
C ARG A 249 -15.33 12.92 -4.21
N PHE A 250 -14.09 13.17 -4.66
CA PHE A 250 -13.41 14.45 -4.47
C PHE A 250 -14.20 15.64 -5.01
N ASN A 251 -14.80 15.48 -6.19
CA ASN A 251 -15.59 16.54 -6.81
C ASN A 251 -16.97 16.70 -6.17
N ASN A 252 -17.61 15.61 -5.72
CA ASN A 252 -18.93 15.66 -5.09
C ASN A 252 -18.90 16.19 -3.66
N SER A 253 -17.74 16.18 -2.99
CA SER A 253 -17.53 16.83 -1.68
C SER A 253 -17.37 18.35 -1.74
N ILE A 254 -17.36 18.97 -2.94
CA ILE A 254 -17.17 20.43 -3.13
C ILE A 254 -18.51 21.20 -3.17
N ASP A 255 -19.65 20.51 -3.26
CA ASP A 255 -21.01 21.11 -3.24
C ASP A 255 -21.60 21.22 -1.83
#